data_AF-A0A9D2HMQ0-F1
#
_entry.id   AF-A0A9D2HMQ0-F1
#
_cell.length_a   1.000
_cell.length_b   1.000
_cell.length_c   1.000
_cell.angle_alpha   90.00
_cell.angle_beta   90.00
_cell.angle_gamma   90.00
#
_symmetry.space_group_name_H-M   'P 1'
#
loop_
_entity.id
_entity.type
_entity.pdbx_description
1 polymer ?
#
loop_
_entity_poly.entity_id
_entity_poly.type
_entity_poly.pdbx_seq_one_letter_code
_entity_poly.pdbx_strand_id
1 'polypeptide(L)'
;MMERRKWRRLWALGIWGMGLLLLALQTSWGMASIRRDVESRLISEAGRAAAQVAGLLCLPAWERDELAVRTVIMSVMEDARIYGIMVQTRQGFFDGMRRNYQWEPVPWDDEITEHAVQGMSQLSMEGEFIGKVEVYLSRRDAVAEIRAGCNREIRQGLLWFVYLTAALLCLLGYWGDLGRLRQALRARWQRLRGEEAPARGDEPGAPVEPGGQHAIRLGLSPAAGEADPAARTPEAATPEEEGPVIISPELGRGYQRSHPESWRITAGLFRQSFERGPLVLTRLYEDNEPAAICHLGRMLERAAPCLGAERLAQAARDMQTALNDPQCETQATAVENCSAALRDVLTALNTPQTTK
;
A
#
# COMPACT_ATOMS: atom_id res chain seq x y z
N MET A 1 46.51 -33.51 4.84
CA MET A 1 46.22 -32.36 3.94
C MET A 1 44.73 -32.00 3.82
N MET A 2 43.78 -32.94 3.88
CA MET A 2 42.34 -32.63 3.73
C MET A 2 41.74 -31.76 4.85
N GLU A 3 42.18 -31.90 6.10
CA GLU A 3 41.66 -31.10 7.22
C GLU A 3 41.98 -29.61 7.10
N ARG A 4 43.19 -29.25 6.66
CA ARG A 4 43.57 -27.84 6.44
C ARG A 4 42.70 -27.15 5.37
N ARG A 5 42.22 -27.90 4.37
CA ARG A 5 41.27 -27.36 3.36
C ARG A 5 39.87 -27.17 3.93
N LYS A 6 39.37 -28.09 4.77
CA LYS A 6 38.07 -27.94 5.44
C LYS A 6 38.05 -26.74 6.40
N TRP A 7 39.11 -26.59 7.19
CA TRP A 7 39.24 -25.47 8.13
C TRP A 7 39.26 -24.12 7.41
N ARG A 8 40.04 -23.97 6.34
CA ARG A 8 40.07 -22.74 5.51
C ARG A 8 38.70 -22.34 4.95
N ARG A 9 37.86 -23.32 4.58
CA ARG A 9 36.49 -23.09 4.10
C ARG A 9 35.55 -22.60 5.19
N LEU A 10 35.62 -23.19 6.38
CA LEU A 10 34.83 -22.75 7.53
C LEU A 10 35.20 -21.33 7.94
N TRP A 11 36.49 -20.99 7.93
CA TRP A 11 36.94 -19.62 8.18
C TRP A 11 36.45 -18.63 7.11
N ALA A 12 36.52 -18.99 5.82
CA ALA A 12 36.02 -18.14 4.74
C ALA A 12 34.50 -17.90 4.82
N LEU A 13 33.72 -18.94 5.15
CA LEU A 13 32.28 -18.82 5.37
C LEU A 13 31.95 -18.02 6.63
N GLY A 14 32.72 -18.18 7.70
CA GLY A 14 32.57 -17.42 8.94
C GLY A 14 32.84 -15.92 8.72
N ILE A 15 33.92 -15.58 8.03
CA ILE A 15 34.26 -14.19 7.68
C ILE A 15 33.19 -13.58 6.77
N TRP A 16 32.70 -14.33 5.78
CA TRP A 16 31.63 -13.87 4.91
C TRP A 16 30.32 -13.64 5.66
N GLY A 17 29.92 -14.59 6.52
CA GLY A 17 28.73 -14.46 7.36
C GLY A 17 28.80 -13.27 8.31
N MET A 18 29.97 -13.05 8.93
CA MET A 18 30.23 -11.87 9.76
C MET A 18 30.15 -10.57 8.96
N GLY A 19 30.68 -10.56 7.74
CA GLY A 19 30.58 -9.42 6.82
C GLY A 19 29.12 -9.10 6.44
N LEU A 20 28.29 -10.11 6.19
CA LEU A 20 26.86 -9.92 5.95
C LEU A 20 26.12 -9.39 7.18
N LEU A 21 26.46 -9.88 8.37
CA LEU A 21 25.86 -9.41 9.61
C LEU A 21 26.20 -7.94 9.87
N LEU A 22 27.47 -7.54 9.67
CA LEU A 22 27.90 -6.15 9.76
C LEU A 22 27.16 -5.26 8.75
N LEU A 23 26.96 -5.75 7.52
CA LEU A 23 26.23 -5.02 6.48
C LEU A 23 24.74 -4.85 6.83
N ALA A 24 24.09 -5.89 7.36
CA ALA A 24 22.72 -5.82 7.85
C ALA A 24 22.59 -4.84 9.02
N LEU A 25 23.57 -4.81 9.92
CA LEU A 25 23.62 -3.86 11.03
C LEU A 25 23.81 -2.43 10.52
N GLN A 26 24.73 -2.21 9.57
CA GLN A 26 25.00 -0.90 8.98
C GLN A 26 23.77 -0.35 8.25
N THR A 27 23.12 -1.16 7.42
CA THR A 27 21.92 -0.76 6.66
C THR A 27 20.73 -0.48 7.58
N SER A 28 20.50 -1.31 8.60
CA SER A 28 19.44 -1.05 9.59
C SER A 28 19.71 0.21 10.42
N TRP A 29 20.97 0.46 10.77
CA TRP A 29 21.35 1.68 11.49
C TRP A 29 21.22 2.94 10.62
N GLY A 30 21.64 2.89 9.36
CA GLY A 30 21.44 3.98 8.40
C GLY A 30 19.97 4.33 8.19
N MET A 31 19.09 3.33 8.14
CA MET A 31 17.64 3.55 8.06
C MET A 31 17.11 4.29 9.30
N ALA A 32 17.58 3.88 10.48
CA ALA A 32 17.18 4.50 11.73
C ALA A 32 17.72 5.94 11.87
N SER A 33 18.93 6.22 11.38
CA SER A 33 19.49 7.58 11.41
C SER A 33 18.73 8.51 10.47
N ILE A 34 18.44 8.09 9.23
CA ILE A 34 17.64 8.88 8.27
C ILE A 34 16.30 9.25 8.88
N ARG A 35 15.62 8.30 9.53
CA ARG A 35 14.33 8.56 10.18
C ARG A 35 14.45 9.61 11.28
N ARG A 36 15.48 9.52 12.13
CA ARG A 36 15.72 10.48 13.22
C ARG A 36 16.08 11.87 12.69
N ASP A 37 16.88 11.94 11.65
CA ASP A 37 17.31 13.19 11.04
C ASP A 37 16.12 13.93 10.44
N VAL A 38 15.27 13.24 9.65
CA VAL A 38 14.04 13.81 9.10
C VAL A 38 13.09 14.29 10.20
N GLU A 39 12.94 13.50 11.27
CA GLU A 39 12.08 13.87 12.41
C GLU A 39 12.60 15.11 13.14
N SER A 40 13.91 15.18 13.43
CA SER A 40 14.53 16.34 14.06
C SER A 40 14.39 17.61 13.21
N ARG A 41 14.50 17.47 11.88
CA ARG A 41 14.30 18.57 10.93
C ARG A 41 12.87 19.05 10.94
N LEU A 42 11.88 18.15 10.85
CA LEU A 42 10.46 18.50 10.93
C LEU A 42 10.11 19.21 12.24
N ILE A 43 10.66 18.75 13.39
CA ILE A 43 10.45 19.41 14.68
C ILE A 43 11.04 20.82 14.65
N SER A 44 12.25 20.99 14.10
CA SER A 44 12.88 22.30 13.97
C SER A 44 12.14 23.24 13.00
N GLU A 45 11.55 22.68 11.94
CA GLU A 45 10.75 23.41 10.95
C GLU A 45 9.40 23.82 11.55
N ALA A 46 8.73 22.92 12.25
CA ALA A 46 7.50 23.23 12.96
C ALA A 46 7.73 24.31 14.04
N GLY A 47 8.84 24.25 14.77
CA GLY A 47 9.22 25.29 15.72
C GLY A 47 9.49 26.65 15.07
N ARG A 48 10.21 26.68 13.93
CA ARG A 48 10.44 27.92 13.16
C ARG A 48 9.14 28.49 12.58
N ALA A 49 8.28 27.63 12.02
CA ALA A 49 6.97 28.03 11.52
C ALA A 49 6.11 28.60 12.65
N ALA A 50 6.06 27.94 13.81
CA ALA A 50 5.33 28.45 14.98
C ALA A 50 5.85 29.81 15.45
N ALA A 51 7.18 30.02 15.47
CA ALA A 51 7.77 31.31 15.83
C ALA A 51 7.44 32.40 14.79
N GLN A 52 7.47 32.07 13.50
CA GLN A 52 7.10 33.00 12.42
C GLN A 52 5.63 33.40 12.52
N VAL A 53 4.73 32.42 12.70
CA VAL A 53 3.29 32.66 12.87
C VAL A 53 3.03 33.47 14.14
N ALA A 54 3.71 33.15 15.24
CA ALA A 54 3.63 33.93 16.47
C ALA A 54 4.01 35.41 16.23
N GLY A 55 5.10 35.66 15.50
CA GLY A 55 5.51 37.03 15.15
C GLY A 55 4.46 37.80 14.35
N LEU A 56 3.77 37.12 13.42
CA LEU A 56 2.68 37.73 12.62
C LEU A 56 1.41 37.95 13.45
N LEU A 57 1.15 37.06 14.41
CA LEU A 57 -0.06 37.09 15.24
C LEU A 57 0.08 37.94 16.49
N CYS A 58 1.29 38.33 16.90
CA CYS A 58 1.53 39.07 18.14
C CYS A 58 0.70 40.36 18.25
N LEU A 59 0.66 41.17 17.19
CA LEU A 59 -0.12 42.40 17.15
C LEU A 59 -1.65 42.14 17.09
N PRO A 60 -2.19 41.36 16.14
CA PRO A 60 -3.64 41.16 16.07
C PRO A 60 -4.20 40.35 17.26
N ALA A 61 -3.41 39.46 17.87
CA ALA A 61 -3.81 38.76 19.09
C ALA A 61 -3.83 39.67 20.33
N TRP A 62 -2.99 40.71 20.37
CA TRP A 62 -3.02 41.73 21.43
C TRP A 62 -4.26 42.62 21.33
N GLU A 63 -4.57 43.08 20.11
CA GLU A 63 -5.76 43.89 19.81
C GLU A 63 -7.07 43.07 19.86
N ARG A 64 -6.95 41.74 19.94
CA ARG A 64 -8.07 40.78 19.90
C ARG A 64 -8.92 40.93 18.65
N ASP A 65 -8.28 41.21 17.52
CA ASP A 65 -8.95 41.25 16.23
C ASP A 65 -9.04 39.83 15.64
N GLU A 66 -10.21 39.21 15.83
CA GLU A 66 -10.51 37.89 15.29
C GLU A 66 -10.39 37.83 13.76
N LEU A 67 -10.78 38.89 13.05
CA LEU A 67 -10.73 38.92 11.58
C LEU A 67 -9.28 39.02 11.08
N ALA A 68 -8.46 39.84 11.71
CA ALA A 68 -7.04 39.94 11.38
C ALA A 68 -6.29 38.64 11.69
N VAL A 69 -6.54 38.04 12.86
CA VAL A 69 -5.96 36.73 13.21
C VAL A 69 -6.36 35.67 12.19
N ARG A 70 -7.65 35.58 11.84
CA ARG A 70 -8.13 34.59 10.88
C ARG A 70 -7.56 34.80 9.48
N THR A 71 -7.40 36.05 9.05
CA THR A 71 -6.80 36.38 7.74
C THR A 71 -5.33 35.97 7.69
N VAL A 72 -4.58 36.21 8.76
CA VAL A 72 -3.18 35.76 8.89
C VAL A 72 -3.11 34.24 8.93
N ILE A 73 -4.00 33.56 9.67
CA ILE A 73 -4.05 32.10 9.68
C ILE A 73 -4.34 31.58 8.28
N MET A 74 -5.31 32.14 7.56
CA MET A 74 -5.63 31.71 6.19
C MET A 74 -4.45 31.88 5.23
N SER A 75 -3.71 33.00 5.31
CA SER A 75 -2.55 33.21 4.44
C SER A 75 -1.40 32.25 4.76
N VAL A 76 -1.17 31.95 6.03
CA VAL A 76 -0.18 30.94 6.43
C VAL A 76 -0.63 29.54 6.00
N MET A 77 -1.92 29.25 6.08
CA MET A 77 -2.50 27.98 5.62
C MET A 77 -2.42 27.79 4.10
N GLU A 78 -2.01 28.79 3.31
CA GLU A 78 -1.66 28.59 1.90
C GLU A 78 -0.45 27.66 1.74
N ASP A 79 0.44 27.58 2.74
CA ASP A 79 1.53 26.60 2.73
C ASP A 79 0.96 25.17 2.82
N ALA A 80 1.16 24.40 1.75
CA ALA A 80 0.72 23.02 1.61
C ALA A 80 1.24 22.08 2.73
N ARG A 81 2.33 22.45 3.40
CA ARG A 81 2.98 21.65 4.44
C ARG A 81 2.30 21.76 5.80
N ILE A 82 1.58 22.86 6.05
CA ILE A 82 0.92 23.12 7.32
C ILE A 82 -0.41 22.38 7.35
N TYR A 83 -0.53 21.43 8.28
CA TYR A 83 -1.75 20.68 8.54
C TYR A 83 -2.76 21.50 9.32
N GLY A 84 -2.29 22.31 10.28
CA GLY A 84 -3.19 23.18 11.04
C GLY A 84 -2.45 24.14 11.95
N ILE A 85 -3.17 25.16 12.37
CA ILE A 85 -2.71 26.21 13.27
C ILE A 85 -3.80 26.40 14.31
N MET A 86 -3.41 26.37 15.58
CA MET A 86 -4.29 26.65 16.70
C MET A 86 -3.68 27.78 17.52
N VAL A 87 -4.49 28.79 17.80
CA VAL A 87 -4.12 29.96 18.61
C VAL A 87 -4.90 29.89 19.91
N GLN A 88 -4.19 29.83 21.02
CA GLN A 88 -4.77 29.88 22.36
C GLN A 88 -4.31 31.15 23.05
N THR A 89 -5.24 31.91 23.60
CA THR A 89 -4.95 33.08 24.45
C THR A 89 -5.05 32.69 25.93
N ARG A 90 -4.74 33.61 26.84
CA ARG A 90 -4.99 33.42 28.29
C ARG A 90 -6.43 33.00 28.63
N GLN A 91 -7.40 33.34 27.78
CA GLN A 91 -8.83 33.07 28.02
C GLN A 91 -9.31 31.73 27.45
N GLY A 92 -8.44 30.99 26.77
CA GLY A 92 -8.76 29.70 26.14
C GLY A 92 -8.49 29.71 24.64
N PHE A 93 -9.17 28.81 23.92
CA PHE A 93 -9.13 28.77 22.46
C PHE A 93 -9.61 30.10 21.87
N PHE A 94 -8.83 30.67 20.96
CA PHE A 94 -9.16 31.94 20.31
C PHE A 94 -9.62 31.69 18.88
N ASP A 95 -8.73 31.19 18.03
CA ASP A 95 -9.06 30.80 16.67
C ASP A 95 -8.11 29.69 16.20
N GLY A 96 -8.52 28.95 15.18
CA GLY A 96 -7.72 27.88 14.63
C GLY A 96 -8.30 27.34 13.32
N MET A 97 -7.41 26.91 12.45
CA MET A 97 -7.75 26.25 11.19
C MET A 97 -6.98 24.94 11.12
N ARG A 98 -7.61 23.89 10.61
CA ARG A 98 -6.95 22.64 10.25
C ARG A 98 -7.30 22.26 8.83
N ARG A 99 -6.56 21.32 8.26
CA ARG A 99 -6.92 20.69 6.99
C ARG A 99 -7.77 19.46 7.25
N ASN A 100 -8.84 19.30 6.48
CA ASN A 100 -9.62 18.07 6.46
C ASN A 100 -8.90 16.97 5.67
N TYR A 101 -9.53 15.80 5.53
CA TYR A 101 -9.01 14.68 4.73
C TYR A 101 -8.83 15.02 3.23
N GLN A 102 -9.57 16.00 2.71
CA GLN A 102 -9.44 16.56 1.35
C GLN A 102 -8.34 17.64 1.25
N TRP A 103 -7.63 17.92 2.34
CA TRP A 103 -6.58 18.94 2.43
C TRP A 103 -7.06 20.39 2.34
N GLU A 104 -8.37 20.62 2.54
CA GLU A 104 -8.97 21.94 2.54
C GLU A 104 -8.96 22.55 3.95
N PRO A 105 -8.70 23.86 4.09
CA PRO A 105 -8.72 24.53 5.38
C PRO A 105 -10.16 24.63 5.91
N VAL A 106 -10.39 24.02 7.06
CA VAL A 106 -11.65 23.98 7.80
C VAL A 106 -11.38 24.54 9.20
N PRO A 107 -12.36 25.19 9.85
CA PRO A 107 -12.25 25.58 11.26
C PRO A 107 -11.84 24.40 12.15
N TRP A 108 -11.10 24.69 13.21
CA TRP A 108 -10.62 23.69 14.15
C TRP A 108 -11.79 22.99 14.88
N ASP A 109 -11.76 21.65 14.97
CA ASP A 109 -12.80 20.82 15.60
C ASP A 109 -12.23 19.74 16.55
N ASP A 110 -11.02 19.98 17.07
CA ASP A 110 -10.30 19.12 18.03
C ASP A 110 -9.98 17.69 17.57
N GLU A 111 -10.26 17.33 16.32
CA GLU A 111 -9.92 16.02 15.76
C GLU A 111 -8.56 16.05 15.03
N ILE A 112 -7.56 15.36 15.59
CA ILE A 112 -6.25 15.19 14.95
C ILE A 112 -6.25 13.85 14.19
N THR A 113 -6.62 13.90 12.91
CA THR A 113 -6.74 12.71 12.06
C THR A 113 -5.38 12.23 11.53
N GLU A 114 -4.38 13.11 11.42
CA GLU A 114 -3.05 12.79 10.89
C GLU A 114 -1.96 12.86 11.99
N HIS A 115 -0.95 11.98 11.92
CA HIS A 115 0.24 12.05 12.75
C HIS A 115 1.11 13.26 12.36
N ALA A 116 0.66 14.46 12.71
CA ALA A 116 1.34 15.72 12.49
C ALA A 116 2.39 15.99 13.58
N VAL A 117 3.46 16.69 13.22
CA VAL A 117 4.48 17.15 14.17
C VAL A 117 4.08 18.52 14.68
N GLN A 118 4.03 18.67 16.00
CA GLN A 118 3.62 19.91 16.65
C GLN A 118 4.83 20.80 16.93
N GLY A 119 4.74 22.07 16.50
CA GLY A 119 5.61 23.16 16.90
C GLY A 119 4.85 24.13 17.80
N MET A 120 5.44 24.51 18.93
CA MET A 120 4.83 25.47 19.86
C MET A 120 5.67 26.74 19.92
N SER A 121 5.02 27.89 19.88
CA SER A 121 5.65 29.18 20.20
C SER A 121 4.76 29.99 21.13
N GLN A 122 5.38 30.71 22.06
CA GLN A 122 4.67 31.62 22.95
C GLN A 122 4.43 32.95 22.22
N LEU A 123 3.22 33.50 22.37
CA LEU A 123 2.90 34.86 21.98
C LEU A 123 3.29 35.77 23.14
N SER A 124 4.28 36.61 22.93
CA SER A 124 4.62 37.67 23.87
C SER A 124 4.76 39.00 23.13
N MET A 125 4.21 40.04 23.73
CA MET A 125 4.40 41.43 23.30
C MET A 125 4.98 42.20 24.46
N GLU A 126 6.07 42.93 24.21
CA GLU A 126 6.69 43.82 25.20
C GLU A 126 7.02 43.15 26.55
N GLY A 127 7.25 41.83 26.54
CA GLY A 127 7.53 41.04 27.74
C GLY A 127 6.29 40.47 28.46
N GLU A 128 5.08 40.79 28.00
CA GLU A 128 3.84 40.21 28.51
C GLU A 128 3.38 39.00 27.68
N PHE A 129 3.09 37.88 28.36
CA PHE A 129 2.61 36.64 27.73
C PHE A 129 1.13 36.74 27.32
N ILE A 130 0.80 36.70 26.04
CA ILE A 130 -0.59 36.81 25.54
C ILE A 130 -1.24 35.43 25.42
N GLY A 131 -0.47 34.43 25.04
CA GLY A 131 -0.98 33.12 24.66
C GLY A 131 0.08 32.23 24.03
N LYS A 132 -0.35 31.15 23.38
CA LYS A 132 0.51 30.23 22.64
C LYS A 132 -0.09 29.92 21.27
N VAL A 133 0.79 29.72 20.29
CA VAL A 133 0.44 29.23 18.97
C VAL A 133 1.00 27.83 18.82
N GLU A 134 0.16 26.92 18.36
CA GLU A 134 0.50 25.55 18.03
C GLU A 134 0.35 25.37 16.53
N VAL A 135 1.43 25.03 15.86
CA VAL A 135 1.44 24.74 14.42
C VAL A 135 1.69 23.26 14.23
N TYR A 136 0.84 22.62 13.45
CA TYR A 136 0.93 21.21 13.10
C TYR A 136 1.44 21.10 11.67
N LEU A 137 2.62 20.50 11.49
CA LEU A 137 3.18 20.20 10.18
C LEU A 137 2.84 18.78 9.77
N SER A 138 2.46 18.60 8.51
CA SER A 138 2.20 17.29 7.93
C SER A 138 3.48 16.49 7.72
N ARG A 139 3.39 15.16 7.81
CA ARG A 139 4.50 14.23 7.49
C ARG A 139 4.45 13.72 6.04
N ARG A 140 3.49 14.16 5.22
CA ARG A 140 3.28 13.63 3.85
C ARG A 140 4.54 13.70 2.98
N ASP A 141 5.19 14.85 2.92
CA ASP A 141 6.43 15.02 2.14
C ASP A 141 7.60 14.23 2.73
N ALA A 142 7.66 14.13 4.06
CA ALA A 142 8.71 13.38 4.75
C ALA A 142 8.64 11.88 4.49
N VAL A 143 7.46 11.30 4.22
CA VAL A 143 7.35 9.89 3.84
C VAL A 143 8.00 9.63 2.48
N ALA A 144 7.82 10.54 1.51
CA ALA A 144 8.47 10.44 0.21
C ALA A 144 10.00 10.57 0.33
N GLU A 145 10.47 11.53 1.15
CA GLU A 145 11.91 11.70 1.42
C GLU A 145 12.53 10.48 2.11
N ILE A 146 11.85 9.93 3.13
CA ILE A 146 12.27 8.69 3.80
C ILE A 146 12.36 7.56 2.78
N ARG A 147 11.35 7.38 1.91
CA ARG A 147 11.37 6.33 0.89
C ARG A 147 12.55 6.49 -0.08
N ALA A 148 12.83 7.71 -0.52
CA ALA A 148 13.95 7.99 -1.40
C ALA A 148 15.31 7.71 -0.72
N GLY A 149 15.48 8.13 0.53
CA GLY A 149 16.67 7.86 1.34
C GLY A 149 16.87 6.36 1.59
N CYS A 150 15.80 5.67 1.98
CA CYS A 150 15.77 4.22 2.17
C CYS A 150 16.21 3.46 0.91
N ASN A 151 15.69 3.84 -0.27
CA ASN A 151 16.05 3.21 -1.54
C ASN A 151 17.51 3.42 -1.93
N ARG A 152 18.14 4.51 -1.48
CA ARG A 152 19.57 4.76 -1.71
C ARG A 152 20.43 3.85 -0.82
N GLU A 153 20.11 3.75 0.46
CA GLU A 153 20.82 2.87 1.41
C GLU A 153 20.67 1.40 1.03
N ILE A 154 19.47 0.96 0.62
CA ILE A 154 19.23 -0.40 0.14
C ILE A 154 20.09 -0.71 -1.08
N ARG A 155 20.19 0.22 -2.04
CA ARG A 155 21.04 0.05 -3.23
C ARG A 155 22.51 -0.08 -2.85
N GLN A 156 23.00 0.72 -1.92
CA GLN A 156 24.38 0.61 -1.44
C GLN A 156 24.63 -0.71 -0.70
N GLY A 157 23.72 -1.12 0.18
CA GLY A 157 23.77 -2.42 0.85
C GLY A 157 23.77 -3.58 -0.12
N LEU A 158 22.96 -3.52 -1.18
CA LEU A 158 22.90 -4.53 -2.23
C LEU A 158 24.20 -4.60 -3.04
N LEU A 159 24.80 -3.47 -3.38
CA LEU A 159 26.11 -3.45 -4.05
C LEU A 159 27.21 -4.09 -3.20
N TRP A 160 27.25 -3.78 -1.90
CA TRP A 160 28.19 -4.40 -0.97
C TRP A 160 27.93 -5.90 -0.77
N PHE A 161 26.67 -6.31 -0.74
CA PHE A 161 26.29 -7.73 -0.70
C PHE A 161 26.78 -8.48 -1.94
N VAL A 162 26.56 -7.91 -3.13
CA VAL A 162 27.04 -8.48 -4.40
C VAL A 162 28.57 -8.53 -4.42
N TYR A 163 29.25 -7.50 -3.91
CA TYR A 163 30.72 -7.50 -3.81
C TYR A 163 31.25 -8.60 -2.88
N LEU A 164 30.71 -8.73 -1.67
CA LEU A 164 31.12 -9.76 -0.70
C LEU A 164 30.83 -11.18 -1.20
N THR A 165 29.69 -11.39 -1.85
CA THR A 165 29.33 -12.68 -2.46
C THR A 165 30.21 -13.01 -3.66
N ALA A 166 30.50 -12.05 -4.53
CA ALA A 166 31.42 -12.22 -5.65
C ALA A 166 32.84 -12.54 -5.17
N ALA A 167 33.34 -11.84 -4.14
CA ALA A 167 34.64 -12.11 -3.54
C ALA A 167 34.72 -13.54 -2.97
N LEU A 168 33.67 -13.99 -2.28
CA LEU A 168 33.58 -15.38 -1.78
C LEU A 168 33.60 -16.38 -2.94
N LEU A 169 32.83 -16.14 -4.01
CA LEU A 169 32.77 -17.00 -5.19
C LEU A 169 34.13 -17.07 -5.91
N CYS A 170 34.85 -15.96 -6.03
CA CYS A 170 36.21 -15.92 -6.57
C CYS A 170 37.19 -16.73 -5.72
N LEU A 171 37.11 -16.65 -4.38
CA LEU A 171 37.92 -17.45 -3.46
C LEU A 171 37.63 -18.96 -3.60
N LEU A 172 36.36 -19.33 -3.69
CA LEU A 172 35.93 -20.72 -3.93
C LEU A 172 36.38 -21.22 -5.32
N GLY A 173 36.42 -20.33 -6.31
CA GLY A 173 36.93 -20.60 -7.64
C GLY A 173 38.42 -20.83 -7.69
N TYR A 174 39.19 -19.97 -7.01
CA TYR A 174 40.62 -20.11 -6.84
C TYR A 174 40.99 -21.46 -6.16
N TRP A 175 40.12 -21.98 -5.29
CA TRP A 175 40.33 -23.28 -4.64
C TRP A 175 39.85 -24.49 -5.46
N GLY A 176 39.29 -24.28 -6.67
CA GLY A 176 38.87 -25.33 -7.59
C GLY A 176 37.52 -25.99 -7.26
N ASP A 177 36.72 -25.43 -6.34
CA ASP A 177 35.43 -25.99 -5.89
C ASP A 177 34.22 -25.38 -6.61
N LEU A 178 34.40 -24.39 -7.49
CA LEU A 178 33.32 -23.79 -8.29
C LEU A 178 32.49 -24.83 -9.05
N GLY A 179 33.13 -25.90 -9.53
CA GLY A 179 32.46 -26.99 -10.23
C GLY A 179 31.49 -27.76 -9.33
N ARG A 180 31.88 -28.05 -8.08
CA ARG A 180 31.04 -28.78 -7.11
C ARG A 180 29.89 -27.92 -6.61
N LEU A 181 30.12 -26.62 -6.41
CA LEU A 181 29.08 -25.67 -6.00
C LEU A 181 28.09 -25.40 -7.13
N ARG A 182 28.56 -25.27 -8.39
CA ARG A 182 27.67 -25.21 -9.57
C ARG A 182 26.86 -26.48 -9.75
N GLN A 183 27.45 -27.66 -9.55
CA GLN A 183 26.74 -28.93 -9.61
C GLN A 183 25.71 -29.07 -8.47
N ALA A 184 26.06 -28.67 -7.25
CA ALA A 184 25.14 -28.69 -6.11
C ALA A 184 24.02 -27.66 -6.25
N LEU A 185 24.31 -26.46 -6.76
CA LEU A 185 23.30 -25.45 -7.08
C LEU A 185 22.42 -25.92 -8.22
N ARG A 186 22.96 -26.48 -9.32
CA ARG A 186 22.14 -27.07 -10.39
C ARG A 186 21.27 -28.20 -9.88
N ALA A 187 21.79 -29.10 -9.05
CA ALA A 187 21.01 -30.17 -8.45
C ALA A 187 19.93 -29.65 -7.49
N ARG A 188 20.20 -28.57 -6.75
CA ARG A 188 19.23 -27.93 -5.84
C ARG A 188 18.19 -27.12 -6.60
N TRP A 189 18.57 -26.42 -7.66
CA TRP A 189 17.67 -25.73 -8.57
C TRP A 189 16.80 -26.73 -9.36
N GLN A 190 17.35 -27.88 -9.74
CA GLN A 190 16.59 -28.99 -10.34
C GLN A 190 15.63 -29.64 -9.34
N ARG A 191 16.00 -29.75 -8.05
CA ARG A 191 15.08 -30.20 -6.99
C ARG A 191 13.98 -29.19 -6.68
N LEU A 192 14.29 -27.89 -6.62
CA LEU A 192 13.29 -26.83 -6.43
C LEU A 192 12.39 -26.65 -7.65
N ARG A 193 12.90 -27.00 -8.85
CA ARG A 193 12.11 -27.10 -10.08
C ARG A 193 11.45 -28.49 -10.24
N GLY A 194 11.70 -29.42 -9.32
CA GLY A 194 11.38 -30.85 -9.40
C GLY A 194 10.72 -31.43 -8.14
N GLU A 195 10.07 -30.60 -7.33
CA GLU A 195 8.83 -31.00 -6.64
C GLU A 195 7.78 -31.06 -7.76
N GLU A 196 7.47 -32.20 -8.39
CA GLU A 196 7.08 -33.50 -7.85
C GLU A 196 7.73 -34.67 -8.61
N ALA A 197 8.26 -35.66 -7.87
CA ALA A 197 8.14 -37.09 -8.19
C ALA A 197 8.77 -37.93 -7.07
N PRO A 198 7.98 -38.60 -6.20
CA PRO A 198 8.53 -39.61 -5.31
C PRO A 198 8.68 -40.95 -6.03
N ALA A 199 9.77 -41.60 -5.66
CA ALA A 199 10.38 -42.83 -6.12
C ALA A 199 9.54 -44.13 -6.14
N ARG A 200 10.05 -45.06 -7.00
CA ARG A 200 10.22 -46.54 -6.91
C ARG A 200 9.54 -47.27 -8.07
N GLY A 201 10.26 -48.06 -8.87
CA GLY A 201 10.60 -49.48 -8.59
C GLY A 201 9.35 -50.33 -8.86
N ASP A 202 9.26 -51.32 -9.74
CA ASP A 202 10.22 -52.27 -10.32
C ASP A 202 9.63 -52.89 -11.62
N GLU A 203 10.40 -53.81 -12.21
CA GLU A 203 10.14 -54.73 -13.33
C GLU A 203 8.78 -55.50 -13.35
N PRO A 204 8.44 -56.14 -14.50
CA PRO A 204 7.09 -56.63 -14.81
C PRO A 204 6.85 -58.13 -14.49
N GLY A 205 5.58 -58.49 -14.21
CA GLY A 205 5.06 -59.86 -14.34
C GLY A 205 4.00 -60.28 -13.31
N ALA A 206 2.73 -60.34 -13.73
CA ALA A 206 1.54 -60.82 -12.98
C ALA A 206 1.49 -62.38 -12.90
N PRO A 207 0.55 -63.09 -12.19
CA PRO A 207 -0.92 -62.88 -12.22
C PRO A 207 -1.78 -63.18 -10.94
N VAL A 208 -2.92 -62.46 -10.86
CA VAL A 208 -4.32 -62.84 -10.46
C VAL A 208 -4.64 -63.44 -9.07
N GLU A 209 -5.54 -62.76 -8.33
CA GLU A 209 -6.79 -63.27 -7.68
C GLU A 209 -7.61 -62.08 -7.09
N PRO A 210 -8.97 -62.11 -7.05
CA PRO A 210 -9.80 -60.93 -6.78
C PRO A 210 -10.47 -60.92 -5.40
N GLY A 211 -10.62 -59.74 -4.79
CA GLY A 211 -11.59 -59.55 -3.70
C GLY A 211 -11.30 -58.39 -2.73
N GLY A 212 -12.18 -57.39 -2.73
CA GLY A 212 -12.55 -56.67 -1.51
C GLY A 212 -11.80 -55.38 -1.12
N GLN A 213 -12.31 -54.26 -1.64
CA GLN A 213 -12.65 -53.02 -0.90
C GLN A 213 -11.55 -52.03 -0.41
N HIS A 214 -11.58 -50.89 -1.09
CA HIS A 214 -11.46 -49.48 -0.64
C HIS A 214 -10.11 -48.92 -0.15
N ALA A 215 -9.33 -48.45 -1.13
CA ALA A 215 -8.48 -47.27 -0.97
C ALA A 215 -9.28 -46.01 -1.36
N ILE A 216 -9.42 -45.04 -0.45
CA ILE A 216 -9.75 -43.66 -0.81
C ILE A 216 -8.41 -42.96 -1.09
N ARG A 217 -8.14 -42.72 -2.38
CA ARG A 217 -7.08 -41.83 -2.84
C ARG A 217 -7.70 -40.89 -3.86
N LEU A 218 -8.00 -39.67 -3.42
CA LEU A 218 -8.39 -38.57 -4.29
C LEU A 218 -7.18 -38.25 -5.18
N GLY A 219 -7.29 -38.59 -6.47
CA GLY A 219 -6.55 -37.91 -7.53
C GLY A 219 -6.92 -36.43 -7.50
N LEU A 220 -6.05 -35.52 -7.93
CA LEU A 220 -5.60 -35.44 -9.30
C LEU A 220 -4.22 -34.76 -9.37
N SER A 221 -3.30 -35.42 -10.07
CA SER A 221 -2.17 -34.77 -10.76
C SER A 221 -2.65 -34.38 -12.18
N PRO A 222 -2.03 -33.39 -12.85
CA PRO A 222 -2.58 -32.73 -14.03
C PRO A 222 -2.23 -33.49 -15.32
N ALA A 223 -3.12 -33.43 -16.31
CA ALA A 223 -2.85 -33.89 -17.68
C ALA A 223 -2.29 -32.73 -18.52
N ALA A 224 -1.20 -33.03 -19.23
CA ALA A 224 -0.51 -32.16 -20.18
C ALA A 224 -0.96 -32.42 -21.63
N GLY A 225 -0.70 -31.43 -22.50
CA GLY A 225 -0.72 -31.50 -23.97
C GLY A 225 -2.02 -30.99 -24.59
N GLU A 226 -2.06 -30.19 -25.66
CA GLU A 226 -1.04 -29.81 -26.64
C GLU A 226 -1.67 -28.77 -27.59
N ALA A 227 -0.93 -27.73 -27.99
CA ALA A 227 -1.02 -27.07 -29.31
C ALA A 227 -0.22 -25.75 -29.32
N ASP A 228 0.91 -25.78 -30.02
CA ASP A 228 1.59 -24.59 -30.57
C ASP A 228 0.75 -24.08 -31.77
N PRO A 229 0.72 -22.76 -32.10
CA PRO A 229 1.80 -22.27 -32.92
C PRO A 229 2.24 -20.81 -32.66
N ALA A 230 3.52 -20.59 -32.94
CA ALA A 230 4.06 -19.46 -33.68
C ALA A 230 4.10 -18.08 -33.00
N ALA A 231 5.34 -17.73 -32.64
CA ALA A 231 5.98 -16.45 -32.88
C ALA A 231 5.34 -15.21 -32.24
N ARG A 232 5.90 -14.81 -31.09
CA ARG A 232 6.45 -13.46 -30.87
C ARG A 232 7.29 -13.45 -29.60
N THR A 233 8.58 -13.21 -29.80
CA THR A 233 9.54 -12.80 -28.76
C THR A 233 9.08 -11.48 -28.12
N PRO A 234 9.26 -11.33 -26.80
CA PRO A 234 9.81 -10.08 -26.27
C PRO A 234 10.94 -10.45 -25.29
N GLU A 235 12.21 -10.28 -25.63
CA GLU A 235 12.94 -9.01 -25.63
C GLU A 235 12.54 -8.06 -24.49
N ALA A 236 13.59 -7.67 -23.75
CA ALA A 236 13.58 -7.03 -22.47
C ALA A 236 12.78 -5.72 -22.43
N ALA A 237 12.03 -5.51 -21.35
CA ALA A 237 11.53 -4.20 -20.97
C ALA A 237 12.01 -3.86 -19.55
N THR A 238 12.79 -2.79 -19.49
CA THR A 238 13.17 -1.99 -18.34
C THR A 238 11.96 -1.42 -17.57
N PRO A 239 12.15 -0.93 -16.34
CA PRO A 239 11.08 -0.58 -15.42
C PRO A 239 10.68 0.89 -15.54
N GLU A 240 9.48 1.19 -16.05
CA GLU A 240 8.88 2.52 -15.93
C GLU A 240 7.35 2.44 -15.75
N GLU A 241 6.86 3.34 -14.89
CA GLU A 241 5.49 3.86 -14.72
C GLU A 241 4.45 3.04 -13.93
N GLU A 242 4.23 3.48 -12.67
CA GLU A 242 2.99 3.30 -11.91
C GLU A 242 1.83 4.00 -12.64
N GLY A 243 1.24 3.31 -13.62
CA GLY A 243 -0.08 3.63 -14.13
C GLY A 243 -1.18 3.24 -13.13
N PRO A 244 -2.44 3.68 -13.34
CA PRO A 244 -3.55 3.28 -12.48
C PRO A 244 -3.61 1.76 -12.46
N VAL A 245 -3.72 1.17 -11.26
CA VAL A 245 -3.86 -0.29 -11.12
C VAL A 245 -5.18 -0.69 -11.79
N ILE A 246 -5.10 -1.10 -13.06
CA ILE A 246 -6.21 -1.68 -13.80
C ILE A 246 -6.39 -3.07 -13.22
N ILE A 247 -7.22 -3.19 -12.19
CA ILE A 247 -7.68 -4.49 -11.68
C ILE A 247 -8.57 -5.08 -12.77
N SER A 248 -8.00 -5.95 -13.61
CA SER A 248 -8.75 -6.56 -14.69
C SER A 248 -9.80 -7.54 -14.11
N PRO A 249 -11.03 -7.52 -14.63
CA PRO A 249 -12.14 -8.33 -14.10
C PRO A 249 -11.91 -9.84 -14.25
N GLU A 250 -11.05 -10.23 -15.20
CA GLU A 250 -10.60 -11.60 -15.42
C GLU A 250 -9.72 -12.11 -14.28
N LEU A 251 -8.92 -11.22 -13.65
CA LEU A 251 -8.15 -11.55 -12.46
C LEU A 251 -9.06 -11.80 -11.24
N GLY A 252 -10.18 -11.09 -11.12
CA GLY A 252 -11.17 -11.32 -10.06
C GLY A 252 -11.84 -12.70 -10.16
N ARG A 253 -12.24 -13.11 -11.38
CA ARG A 253 -12.77 -14.47 -11.63
C ARG A 253 -11.71 -15.55 -11.49
N GLY A 254 -10.47 -15.27 -11.90
CA GLY A 254 -9.32 -16.15 -11.67
C GLY A 254 -9.00 -16.33 -10.18
N TYR A 255 -9.13 -15.26 -9.39
CA TYR A 255 -8.94 -15.27 -7.94
C TYR A 255 -10.05 -16.08 -7.24
N GLN A 256 -11.31 -15.91 -7.65
CA GLN A 256 -12.43 -16.72 -7.14
C GLN A 256 -12.20 -18.23 -7.36
N ARG A 257 -11.69 -18.61 -8.55
CA ARG A 257 -11.42 -20.02 -8.88
C ARG A 257 -10.22 -20.60 -8.14
N SER A 258 -9.20 -19.79 -7.90
CA SER A 258 -7.96 -20.25 -7.26
C SER A 258 -8.02 -20.23 -5.73
N HIS A 259 -8.79 -19.31 -5.13
CA HIS A 259 -8.84 -19.11 -3.68
C HIS A 259 -10.28 -18.87 -3.18
N PRO A 260 -11.10 -19.93 -3.06
CA PRO A 260 -12.53 -19.80 -2.73
C PRO A 260 -12.76 -19.26 -1.30
N GLU A 261 -11.92 -19.59 -0.33
CA GLU A 261 -12.10 -19.16 1.07
C GLU A 261 -11.74 -17.69 1.29
N SER A 262 -10.66 -17.17 0.67
CA SER A 262 -10.32 -15.76 0.77
C SER A 262 -11.30 -14.88 -0.01
N TRP A 263 -11.83 -15.37 -1.13
CA TRP A 263 -12.90 -14.70 -1.87
C TRP A 263 -14.20 -14.58 -1.06
N ARG A 264 -14.55 -15.58 -0.23
CA ARG A 264 -15.72 -15.49 0.66
C ARG A 264 -15.57 -14.39 1.70
N ILE A 265 -14.36 -14.20 2.23
CA ILE A 265 -14.08 -13.14 3.22
C ILE A 265 -14.19 -11.76 2.55
N THR A 266 -13.59 -11.58 1.36
CA THR A 266 -13.67 -10.30 0.64
C THR A 266 -15.09 -9.98 0.18
N ALA A 267 -15.85 -10.98 -0.27
CA ALA A 267 -17.26 -10.86 -0.60
C ALA A 267 -18.12 -10.51 0.64
N GLY A 268 -17.81 -11.11 1.80
CA GLY A 268 -18.49 -10.82 3.06
C GLY A 268 -18.23 -9.39 3.56
N LEU A 269 -16.98 -8.92 3.49
CA LEU A 269 -16.62 -7.55 3.82
C LEU A 269 -17.29 -6.54 2.88
N PHE A 270 -17.28 -6.81 1.59
CA PHE A 270 -17.99 -5.97 0.61
C PHE A 270 -19.49 -5.89 0.93
N ARG A 271 -20.12 -7.02 1.26
CA ARG A 271 -21.52 -7.04 1.67
C ARG A 271 -21.75 -6.14 2.88
N GLN A 272 -20.95 -6.28 3.94
CA GLN A 272 -21.12 -5.49 5.16
C GLN A 272 -20.94 -3.99 4.89
N SER A 273 -19.98 -3.62 4.05
CA SER A 273 -19.70 -2.21 3.70
C SER A 273 -20.78 -1.59 2.81
N PHE A 274 -21.40 -2.36 1.91
CA PHE A 274 -22.34 -1.85 0.91
C PHE A 274 -23.80 -2.27 1.12
N GLU A 275 -24.14 -2.90 2.26
CA GLU A 275 -25.50 -3.34 2.59
C GLU A 275 -26.54 -2.23 2.48
N ARG A 276 -26.19 -1.01 2.92
CA ARG A 276 -27.04 0.19 2.81
C ARG A 276 -26.77 1.03 1.57
N GLY A 277 -25.79 0.66 0.75
CA GLY A 277 -25.37 1.38 -0.46
C GLY A 277 -26.50 1.77 -1.41
N PRO A 278 -27.45 0.88 -1.78
CA PRO A 278 -28.51 1.23 -2.71
C PRO A 278 -29.54 2.21 -2.11
N LEU A 279 -29.77 2.17 -0.79
CA LEU A 279 -30.65 3.14 -0.11
C LEU A 279 -29.99 4.52 0.00
N VAL A 280 -28.67 4.55 0.20
CA VAL A 280 -27.89 5.80 0.24
C VAL A 280 -27.83 6.44 -1.15
N LEU A 281 -27.68 5.67 -2.23
CA LEU A 281 -27.72 6.20 -3.60
C LEU A 281 -29.04 6.89 -3.93
N THR A 282 -30.18 6.29 -3.56
CA THR A 282 -31.50 6.89 -3.82
C THR A 282 -31.73 8.15 -2.98
N ARG A 283 -31.34 8.15 -1.69
CA ARG A 283 -31.46 9.34 -0.84
C ARG A 283 -30.56 10.49 -1.29
N LEU A 284 -29.30 10.22 -1.61
CA LEU A 284 -28.36 11.26 -2.07
C LEU A 284 -28.82 11.90 -3.39
N TYR A 285 -29.53 11.14 -4.23
CA TYR A 285 -30.16 11.69 -5.43
C TYR A 285 -31.37 12.58 -5.11
N GLU A 286 -32.24 12.17 -4.18
CA GLU A 286 -33.35 12.99 -3.69
C GLU A 286 -32.88 14.28 -3.00
N ASP A 287 -31.76 14.21 -2.26
CA ASP A 287 -31.13 15.33 -1.57
C ASP A 287 -30.29 16.24 -2.50
N ASN A 288 -30.21 15.89 -3.79
CA ASN A 288 -29.49 16.63 -4.83
C ASN A 288 -27.99 16.88 -4.49
N GLU A 289 -27.29 15.87 -3.97
CA GLU A 289 -25.85 15.92 -3.67
C GLU A 289 -25.02 15.13 -4.71
N PRO A 290 -24.75 15.67 -5.91
CA PRO A 290 -24.06 14.94 -6.97
C PRO A 290 -22.62 14.55 -6.61
N ALA A 291 -21.95 15.33 -5.75
CA ALA A 291 -20.59 15.05 -5.31
C ALA A 291 -20.50 13.77 -4.47
N ALA A 292 -21.47 13.54 -3.58
CA ALA A 292 -21.54 12.35 -2.74
C ALA A 292 -21.87 11.10 -3.58
N ILE A 293 -22.74 11.23 -4.59
CA ILE A 293 -23.08 10.15 -5.53
C ILE A 293 -21.85 9.78 -6.38
N CYS A 294 -21.10 10.75 -6.89
CA CYS A 294 -19.86 10.52 -7.63
C CYS A 294 -18.75 9.87 -6.78
N HIS A 295 -18.67 10.22 -5.48
CA HIS A 295 -17.74 9.57 -4.56
C HIS A 295 -18.09 8.08 -4.36
N LEU A 296 -19.38 7.78 -4.14
CA LEU A 296 -19.87 6.41 -4.02
C LEU A 296 -19.68 5.61 -5.31
N GLY A 297 -19.91 6.24 -6.47
CA GLY A 297 -19.63 5.67 -7.79
C GLY A 297 -18.16 5.26 -7.97
N ARG A 298 -17.21 6.13 -7.60
CA ARG A 298 -15.76 5.81 -7.65
C ARG A 298 -15.35 4.67 -6.73
N MET A 299 -15.96 4.58 -5.54
CA MET A 299 -15.71 3.46 -4.63
C MET A 299 -16.22 2.14 -5.22
N LEU A 300 -17.42 2.16 -5.82
CA LEU A 300 -18.00 0.99 -6.48
C LEU A 300 -17.19 0.58 -7.73
N GLU A 301 -16.72 1.52 -8.53
CA GLU A 301 -15.88 1.25 -9.71
C GLU A 301 -14.56 0.55 -9.34
N ARG A 302 -13.96 0.89 -8.19
CA ARG A 302 -12.74 0.23 -7.71
C ARG A 302 -12.99 -1.12 -7.07
N ALA A 303 -14.14 -1.29 -6.41
CA ALA A 303 -14.45 -2.49 -5.64
C ALA A 303 -15.14 -3.59 -6.49
N ALA A 304 -15.93 -3.22 -7.50
CA ALA A 304 -16.66 -4.16 -8.35
C ALA A 304 -15.77 -5.13 -9.17
N PRO A 305 -14.61 -4.71 -9.72
CA PRO A 305 -13.69 -5.61 -10.43
C PRO A 305 -13.10 -6.70 -9.53
N CYS A 306 -12.88 -6.40 -8.24
CA CYS A 306 -12.38 -7.36 -7.25
C CYS A 306 -13.34 -8.55 -7.02
N LEU A 307 -14.61 -8.37 -7.38
CA LEU A 307 -15.66 -9.39 -7.26
C LEU A 307 -16.05 -10.00 -8.61
N GLY A 308 -15.45 -9.56 -9.72
CA GLY A 308 -15.83 -9.97 -11.07
C GLY A 308 -17.18 -9.42 -11.54
N ALA A 309 -17.70 -8.39 -10.85
CA ALA A 309 -19.00 -7.76 -11.12
C ALA A 309 -18.89 -6.65 -12.19
N GLU A 310 -18.64 -7.06 -13.44
CA GLU A 310 -18.43 -6.16 -14.60
C GLU A 310 -19.61 -5.21 -14.83
N ARG A 311 -20.84 -5.71 -14.63
CA ARG A 311 -22.06 -4.91 -14.82
C ARG A 311 -22.19 -3.78 -13.81
N LEU A 312 -21.68 -3.97 -12.58
CA LEU A 312 -21.71 -2.95 -11.53
C LEU A 312 -20.64 -1.88 -11.79
N ALA A 313 -19.44 -2.28 -12.23
CA ALA A 313 -18.39 -1.33 -12.58
C ALA A 313 -18.81 -0.44 -13.75
N GLN A 314 -19.43 -1.03 -14.79
CA GLN A 314 -19.93 -0.28 -15.94
C GLN A 314 -21.08 0.64 -15.55
N ALA A 315 -22.05 0.17 -14.77
CA ALA A 315 -23.16 1.00 -14.31
C ALA A 315 -22.70 2.17 -13.41
N ALA A 316 -21.68 1.96 -12.57
CA ALA A 316 -21.10 3.02 -11.74
C ALA A 316 -20.34 4.06 -12.59
N ARG A 317 -19.72 3.64 -13.70
CA ARG A 317 -19.05 4.54 -14.65
C ARG A 317 -20.05 5.33 -15.48
N ASP A 318 -21.08 4.68 -15.99
CA ASP A 318 -22.16 5.32 -16.76
C ASP A 318 -22.92 6.34 -15.91
N MET A 319 -23.15 6.03 -14.63
CA MET A 319 -23.71 6.97 -13.64
C MET A 319 -22.81 8.18 -13.42
N GLN A 320 -21.49 7.98 -13.23
CA GLN A 320 -20.55 9.10 -13.06
C GLN A 320 -20.48 9.98 -14.32
N THR A 321 -20.54 9.40 -15.51
CA THR A 321 -20.56 10.19 -16.75
C THR A 321 -21.83 11.00 -16.90
N ALA A 322 -22.99 10.44 -16.55
CA ALA A 322 -24.28 11.14 -16.63
C ALA A 322 -24.38 12.29 -15.62
N LEU A 323 -23.81 12.14 -14.42
CA LEU A 323 -23.82 13.17 -13.37
C LEU A 323 -22.84 14.32 -13.63
N ASN A 324 -21.79 14.09 -14.41
CA ASN A 324 -20.81 15.12 -14.79
C ASN A 324 -21.25 15.95 -16.01
N ASP A 325 -22.28 15.51 -16.75
CA ASP A 325 -22.84 16.25 -17.87
C ASP A 325 -24.07 17.08 -17.42
N PRO A 326 -23.99 18.42 -17.46
CA PRO A 326 -25.05 19.30 -16.95
C PRO A 326 -26.35 19.28 -17.77
N GLN A 327 -26.41 18.59 -18.92
CA GLN A 327 -27.60 18.52 -19.79
C GLN A 327 -28.20 17.10 -19.92
N CYS A 328 -27.76 16.12 -19.13
CA CYS A 328 -28.25 14.75 -19.27
C CYS A 328 -29.64 14.52 -18.64
N GLU A 329 -30.68 14.35 -19.46
CA GLU A 329 -32.03 13.91 -19.03
C GLU A 329 -32.04 12.48 -18.44
N THR A 330 -30.93 11.75 -18.58
CA THR A 330 -30.79 10.32 -18.22
C THR A 330 -30.15 10.08 -16.85
N GLN A 331 -29.88 11.13 -16.07
CA GLN A 331 -29.25 11.02 -14.74
C GLN A 331 -30.03 10.12 -13.78
N ALA A 332 -31.36 10.29 -13.71
CA ALA A 332 -32.24 9.46 -12.87
C ALA A 332 -32.12 7.97 -13.24
N THR A 333 -32.21 7.66 -14.53
CA THR A 333 -32.12 6.28 -15.04
C THR A 333 -30.75 5.66 -14.80
N ALA A 334 -29.66 6.45 -14.88
CA ALA A 334 -28.32 5.96 -14.61
C ALA A 334 -28.09 5.62 -13.12
N VAL A 335 -28.62 6.44 -12.21
CA VAL A 335 -28.59 6.17 -10.75
C VAL A 335 -29.45 4.95 -10.40
N GLU A 336 -30.65 4.84 -10.99
CA GLU A 336 -31.52 3.67 -10.81
C GLU A 336 -30.85 2.38 -11.29
N ASN A 337 -30.21 2.40 -12.46
CA ASN A 337 -29.48 1.26 -13.01
C ASN A 337 -28.29 0.86 -12.14
N CYS A 338 -27.53 1.82 -11.60
CA CYS A 338 -26.44 1.53 -10.66
C CYS A 338 -26.96 0.93 -9.34
N SER A 339 -28.08 1.45 -8.83
CA SER A 339 -28.71 0.91 -7.62
C SER A 339 -29.24 -0.52 -7.83
N ALA A 340 -29.79 -0.82 -9.01
CA ALA A 340 -30.29 -2.14 -9.38
C ALA A 340 -29.12 -3.13 -9.55
N ALA A 341 -28.06 -2.74 -10.26
CA ALA A 341 -26.85 -3.55 -10.39
C ALA A 341 -26.21 -3.88 -9.05
N LEU A 342 -26.21 -2.94 -8.09
CA LEU A 342 -25.70 -3.16 -6.75
C LEU A 342 -26.57 -4.15 -5.96
N ARG A 343 -27.90 -4.05 -6.06
CA ARG A 343 -28.83 -5.02 -5.46
C ARG A 343 -28.66 -6.42 -6.05
N ASP A 344 -28.48 -6.53 -7.36
CA ASP A 344 -28.26 -7.81 -8.04
C ASP A 344 -26.96 -8.48 -7.58
N VAL A 345 -25.88 -7.71 -7.38
CA VAL A 345 -24.63 -8.24 -6.84
C VAL A 345 -24.79 -8.67 -5.39
N LEU A 346 -25.42 -7.85 -4.55
CA LEU A 346 -25.66 -8.21 -3.14
C LEU A 346 -26.56 -9.44 -2.99
N THR A 347 -27.57 -9.60 -3.86
CA THR A 347 -28.44 -10.78 -3.86
C THR A 347 -27.72 -12.03 -4.37
N ALA A 348 -26.89 -11.91 -5.42
CA ALA A 348 -26.04 -13.00 -5.90
C ALA A 348 -25.02 -13.47 -4.83
N LEU A 349 -24.53 -12.55 -3.99
CA LEU A 349 -23.68 -12.87 -2.84
C LEU A 349 -24.45 -13.48 -1.65
N ASN A 350 -25.78 -13.32 -1.60
CA ASN A 350 -26.65 -13.88 -0.56
C ASN A 350 -27.11 -15.30 -0.85
N THR A 351 -27.16 -15.73 -2.12
CA THR A 351 -27.51 -17.11 -2.45
C THR A 351 -26.36 -18.05 -2.08
N PRO A 352 -26.53 -18.97 -1.12
CA PRO A 352 -25.51 -19.96 -0.83
C PRO A 352 -25.31 -20.80 -2.10
N GLN A 353 -24.10 -20.79 -2.65
CA GLN A 353 -23.77 -21.65 -3.78
C GLN A 353 -23.87 -23.11 -3.31
N THR A 354 -25.02 -23.73 -3.58
CA THR A 354 -25.23 -25.16 -3.38
C THR A 354 -24.28 -25.89 -4.32
N THR A 355 -23.25 -26.46 -3.72
CA THR A 355 -22.33 -27.42 -4.33
C THR A 355 -23.11 -28.49 -5.09
N LYS A 356 -22.81 -28.65 -6.39
CA LYS A 356 -23.00 -29.90 -7.11
C LYS A 356 -21.64 -30.47 -7.46
#